data_AF-A0A7J7PQ27-F1
#
_entry.id   AF-A0A7J7PQ27-F1
#
_cell.length_a   1.000
_cell.length_b   1.000
_cell.length_c   1.000
_cell.angle_alpha   90.00
_cell.angle_beta   90.00
_cell.angle_gamma   90.00
#
_symmetry.space_group_name_H-M   'P 1'
#
loop_
_entity.id
_entity.type
_entity.pdbx_description
1 polymer ?
#
loop_
_entity_poly.entity_id
_entity_poly.type
_entity_poly.pdbx_seq_one_letter_code
_entity_poly.pdbx_strand_id
1 'polypeptide(L)'
;MRELEAKAKPDLPWPLYLLLSSFVAIASVGSVFEYLDRNAIFGVVQPDSPLWAPVLGLFLFFKGVNAANEAAERQDKMDGYIK
;
A
#
# COMPACT_ATOMS: atom_id res chain seq x y z
N MET A 1 -2.91 -22.92 16.27
CA MET A 1 -3.70 -21.83 16.88
C MET A 1 -2.85 -20.87 17.71
N ARG A 2 -2.16 -21.34 18.77
CA ARG A 2 -1.35 -20.48 19.67
C ARG A 2 -0.13 -19.79 19.02
N GLU A 3 0.44 -20.40 17.99
CA GLU A 3 1.58 -19.82 17.24
C GLU A 3 1.17 -18.72 16.24
N LEU A 4 -0.12 -18.67 15.85
CA LEU A 4 -0.65 -17.63 14.97
C LEU A 4 -0.91 -16.32 15.75
N GLU A 5 -1.36 -16.43 17.01
CA GLU A 5 -1.53 -15.27 17.91
C GLU A 5 -0.18 -14.63 18.25
N ALA A 6 0.90 -15.41 18.38
CA ALA A 6 2.24 -14.88 18.62
C ALA A 6 2.80 -14.06 17.43
N LYS A 7 2.21 -14.24 16.23
CA LYS A 7 2.55 -13.49 15.02
C LYS A 7 1.56 -12.37 14.70
N ALA A 8 0.52 -12.20 15.53
CA ALA A 8 -0.43 -11.11 15.38
C ALA A 8 0.31 -9.79 15.63
N LYS A 9 0.45 -8.99 14.57
CA LYS A 9 0.89 -7.60 14.73
C LYS A 9 -0.11 -6.91 15.66
N PRO A 10 0.37 -6.09 16.61
CA PRO A 10 -0.54 -5.32 17.45
C PRO A 10 -1.44 -4.48 16.54
N ASP A 11 -2.75 -4.73 16.58
CA ASP A 11 -3.73 -3.95 15.84
C ASP A 11 -3.69 -2.50 16.35
N LEU A 12 -3.56 -1.56 15.41
CA LEU A 12 -3.54 -0.15 15.74
C LEU A 12 -4.95 0.33 16.14
N PRO A 13 -5.09 1.40 16.93
CA PRO A 13 -6.38 2.02 17.17
C PRO A 13 -7.01 2.50 15.85
N TRP A 14 -8.33 2.31 15.68
CA TRP A 14 -9.07 2.73 14.47
C TRP A 14 -8.77 4.16 13.98
N PRO A 15 -8.66 5.19 14.85
CA PRO A 15 -8.30 6.55 14.41
C PRO A 15 -6.92 6.63 13.74
N LEU A 16 -5.97 5.80 14.16
CA LEU A 16 -4.63 5.77 13.57
C LEU A 16 -4.66 5.19 12.15
N TYR A 17 -5.50 4.18 11.91
CA TYR A 17 -5.72 3.64 10.56
C TYR A 17 -6.26 4.71 9.61
N LEU A 18 -7.22 5.54 10.05
CA LEU A 18 -7.73 6.65 9.24
C LEU A 18 -6.65 7.66 8.90
N LEU A 19 -5.85 8.05 9.90
CA LEU A 19 -4.80 9.05 9.76
C LEU A 19 -3.70 8.57 8.80
N LEU A 20 -3.23 7.32 8.98
CA LEU A 20 -2.26 6.70 8.08
C LEU A 20 -2.83 6.50 6.66
N SER A 21 -4.11 6.12 6.54
CA SER A 21 -4.77 5.98 5.24
C SER A 21 -4.87 7.30 4.49
N SER A 22 -5.11 8.41 5.20
CA SER A 22 -5.12 9.75 4.62
C SER A 22 -3.76 10.11 4.02
N PHE A 23 -2.66 9.87 4.74
CA PHE A 23 -1.31 10.10 4.20
C PHE A 23 -1.02 9.21 2.98
N VAL A 24 -1.39 7.94 3.05
CA VAL A 24 -1.23 6.99 1.94
C VAL A 24 -2.03 7.43 0.72
N ALA A 25 -3.24 7.95 0.89
CA ALA A 25 -4.06 8.48 -0.20
C ALA A 25 -3.40 9.72 -0.84
N ILE A 26 -2.97 10.68 -0.03
CA ILE A 26 -2.27 11.90 -0.50
C ILE A 26 -0.99 11.53 -1.27
N ALA A 27 -0.17 10.62 -0.71
CA ALA A 27 1.04 10.15 -1.36
C ALA A 27 0.72 9.45 -2.70
N SER A 28 -0.33 8.63 -2.74
CA SER A 28 -0.70 7.91 -3.97
C SER A 28 -1.16 8.85 -5.08
N VAL A 29 -2.00 9.83 -4.74
CA VAL A 29 -2.47 10.84 -5.71
C VAL A 29 -1.28 11.64 -6.23
N GLY A 30 -0.42 12.16 -5.34
CA GLY A 30 0.76 12.91 -5.76
C GLY A 30 1.76 12.07 -6.58
N SER A 31 1.92 10.77 -6.28
CA SER A 31 2.79 9.88 -7.08
C SER A 31 2.27 9.69 -8.50
N VAL A 32 0.96 9.67 -8.72
CA VAL A 32 0.37 9.60 -10.06
C VAL A 32 0.63 10.90 -10.84
N PHE A 33 0.44 12.05 -10.19
CA PHE A 33 0.73 13.35 -10.82
C PHE A 33 2.21 13.51 -11.12
N GLU A 34 3.09 13.14 -10.18
CA GLU A 34 4.55 13.14 -10.36
C GLU A 34 4.98 12.21 -11.50
N TYR A 35 4.32 11.04 -11.64
CA TYR A 35 4.55 10.13 -12.75
C TYR A 35 4.16 10.73 -14.11
N LEU A 36 3.02 11.42 -14.20
CA LEU A 36 2.49 11.98 -15.44
C LEU A 36 3.20 13.26 -15.87
N ASP A 37 3.41 14.20 -14.95
CA ASP A 37 4.05 15.50 -15.25
C ASP A 37 5.58 15.43 -15.27
N ARG A 38 6.18 14.27 -14.94
CA ARG A 38 7.64 14.09 -14.82
C ARG A 38 8.30 15.14 -13.90
N ASN A 39 7.53 15.68 -12.97
CA ASN A 39 7.95 16.73 -12.05
C ASN A 39 7.88 16.19 -10.63
N ALA A 40 9.00 16.23 -9.90
CA ALA A 40 9.09 15.63 -8.58
C ALA A 40 8.43 16.51 -7.51
N ILE A 41 7.10 16.40 -7.37
CA ILE A 41 6.30 17.16 -6.41
C ILE A 41 6.69 16.82 -4.97
N PHE A 42 7.04 15.57 -4.68
CA PHE A 42 7.51 15.19 -3.34
C PHE A 42 9.03 15.34 -3.17
N GLY A 43 9.79 15.50 -4.26
CA GLY A 43 11.25 15.70 -4.22
C GLY A 43 12.07 14.57 -3.59
N VAL A 44 11.44 13.45 -3.21
CA VAL A 44 12.09 12.31 -2.53
C VAL A 44 13.02 11.54 -3.48
N VAL A 45 12.63 11.44 -4.76
CA VAL A 45 13.46 10.86 -5.82
C VAL A 45 13.37 11.78 -7.04
N GLN A 46 14.52 12.20 -7.56
CA GLN A 46 14.57 13.11 -8.71
C GLN A 46 14.22 12.39 -10.01
N PRO A 47 13.50 13.03 -10.96
CA PRO A 47 13.08 12.40 -12.22
C PRO A 47 14.26 12.01 -13.13
N ASP A 48 15.41 12.68 -12.97
CA ASP A 48 16.67 12.36 -13.66
C ASP A 48 17.34 11.06 -13.18
N SER A 49 16.84 10.44 -12.10
CA SER A 49 17.37 9.18 -11.60
C SER A 49 16.82 7.99 -12.41
N PRO A 50 17.67 7.13 -12.99
CA PRO A 50 17.24 5.91 -13.67
C PRO A 50 16.50 4.93 -12.74
N LEU A 51 16.57 5.15 -11.42
CA LEU A 51 15.86 4.37 -10.40
C LEU A 51 14.45 4.91 -10.08
N TRP A 52 14.06 6.10 -10.58
CA TRP A 52 12.76 6.71 -10.28
C TRP A 52 11.58 5.90 -10.82
N ALA A 53 11.63 5.52 -12.10
CA ALA A 53 10.56 4.73 -12.73
C ALA A 53 10.42 3.30 -12.14
N PRO A 54 11.52 2.54 -11.91
CA PRO A 54 11.44 1.24 -11.25
C PRO A 54 10.90 1.30 -9.83
N VAL A 55 11.29 2.29 -9.02
CA VAL A 55 10.87 2.40 -7.62
C VAL A 55 9.39 2.75 -7.50
N LEU A 56 8.90 3.68 -8.32
CA LEU A 56 7.47 4.00 -8.40
C LEU A 56 6.65 2.80 -8.88
N GLY A 57 7.13 2.11 -9.92
CA GLY A 57 6.48 0.91 -10.45
C GLY A 57 6.40 -0.21 -9.42
N LEU A 58 7.49 -0.48 -8.70
CA LEU A 58 7.51 -1.46 -7.60
C LEU A 58 6.60 -1.05 -6.45
N PHE A 59 6.60 0.22 -6.05
CA PHE A 59 5.72 0.73 -4.99
C PHE A 59 4.23 0.53 -5.33
N LEU A 60 3.83 0.91 -6.55
CA LEU A 60 2.48 0.73 -7.06
C LEU A 60 2.12 -0.76 -7.19
N PHE A 61 3.04 -1.59 -7.68
CA PHE A 61 2.85 -3.02 -7.81
C PHE A 61 2.67 -3.72 -6.45
N PHE A 62 3.56 -3.45 -5.48
CA PHE A 62 3.43 -4.01 -4.13
C PHE A 62 2.14 -3.58 -3.46
N LYS A 63 1.73 -2.33 -3.63
CA LYS A 63 0.47 -1.84 -3.10
C LYS A 63 -0.73 -2.52 -3.76
N GLY A 64 -0.69 -2.71 -5.07
CA GLY A 64 -1.71 -3.42 -5.83
C GLY A 64 -1.83 -4.90 -5.44
N VAL A 65 -0.70 -5.60 -5.30
CA VAL A 65 -0.67 -7.01 -4.88
C VAL A 65 -1.19 -7.17 -3.45
N ASN A 66 -0.79 -6.30 -2.52
CA ASN A 66 -1.31 -6.35 -1.15
C ASN A 66 -2.83 -6.09 -1.11
N ALA A 67 -3.32 -5.11 -1.86
CA ALA A 67 -4.75 -4.82 -1.95
C ALA A 67 -5.53 -6.00 -2.57
N ALA A 68 -4.97 -6.65 -3.60
CA ALA A 68 -5.57 -7.82 -4.23
C ALA A 68 -5.61 -9.04 -3.28
N ASN A 69 -4.53 -9.28 -2.53
CA ASN A 69 -4.49 -10.36 -1.53
C ASN A 69 -5.47 -10.12 -0.38
N GLU A 70 -5.57 -8.88 0.12
CA GLU A 70 -6.52 -8.53 1.17
C GLU A 70 -7.98 -8.63 0.68
N ALA A 71 -8.24 -8.25 -0.58
CA ALA A 71 -9.55 -8.44 -1.20
C ALA A 71 -9.91 -9.92 -1.37
N ALA A 72 -8.94 -10.75 -1.79
CA ALA A 72 -9.11 -12.20 -1.91
C ALA A 72 -9.40 -12.84 -0.54
N GLU A 73 -8.65 -12.50 0.51
CA GLU A 73 -8.90 -13.00 1.87
C GLU A 73 -10.26 -12.58 2.42
N ARG A 74 -10.74 -11.37 2.08
CA ARG A 74 -12.09 -10.92 2.45
C ARG A 74 -13.17 -11.69 1.72
N GLN A 75 -12.95 -11.99 0.44
CA GLN A 75 -13.88 -12.80 -0.36
C GLN A 75 -13.97 -14.23 0.18
N ASP A 76 -12.84 -14.86 0.48
CA ASP A 76 -12.80 -16.21 1.07
C ASP A 76 -13.50 -16.26 2.45
N LYS A 77 -13.33 -15.22 3.28
CA LYS A 77 -14.06 -15.09 4.56
C LYS A 77 -15.57 -14.96 4.37
N MET A 78 -16.03 -14.29 3.31
CA MET A 78 -17.46 -14.11 3.04
C MET A 78 -18.10 -15.35 2.41
N ASP A 79 -17.33 -16.11 1.60
CA ASP A 79 -17.82 -17.30 0.90
C ASP A 79 -17.76 -18.58 1.77
N GLY A 80 -17.24 -18.48 3.01
CA GLY A 80 -17.29 -19.55 4.01
C GLY A 80 -16.33 -20.72 3.75
N TYR A 81 -15.40 -20.60 2.81
CA TYR A 81 -14.33 -21.58 2.60
C TYR A 81 -13.26 -21.45 3.70
N ILE A 82 -13.54 -22.04 4.86
CA ILE A 82 -12.54 -22.25 5.91
C ILE A 82 -11.77 -23.52 5.54
N LYS A 83 -10.47 -23.40 5.32
CA LYS A 83 -9.55 -24.52 5.48
C LYS A 83 -8.74 -24.33 6.75
#